data_AF-A0A7C3M444-F1
#
_entry.id   AF-A0A7C3M444-F1
#
_cell.length_a   1.000
_cell.length_b   1.000
_cell.length_c   1.000
_cell.angle_alpha   90.00
_cell.angle_beta   90.00
_cell.angle_gamma   90.00
#
_symmetry.space_group_name_H-M   'P 1'
#
loop_
_entity.id
_entity.type
_entity.pdbx_description
1 polymer ?
#
loop_
_entity_poly.entity_id
_entity_poly.type
_entity_poly.pdbx_seq_one_letter_code
_entity_poly.pdbx_strand_id
1 'polypeptide(L)'
;MVEKDEITLIINELSKRVNDAERRIRSLEQVIERIEGLISSLEEKYNRLESNFKFSIGSLSTRIEGLKNDIKEMQSGVNEVRKELQKKVGKEEVKEIQMYIELLNPITSKFVTKDELKKELEILKRKVKIKSDGTE
;
A
#
# COMPACT_ATOMS: atom_id res chain seq x y z
N MET A 1 79.29 -12.77 -55.81
CA MET A 1 78.38 -11.64 -56.12
C MET A 1 76.93 -12.08 -56.05
N VAL A 2 76.52 -13.14 -56.75
CA VAL A 2 75.13 -13.67 -56.79
C VAL A 2 74.47 -13.88 -55.41
N GLU A 3 75.16 -14.50 -54.45
CA GLU A 3 74.62 -14.78 -53.11
C GLU A 3 74.34 -13.50 -52.28
N LYS A 4 75.12 -12.43 -52.52
CA LYS A 4 74.92 -11.13 -51.87
C LYS A 4 73.69 -10.41 -52.42
N ASP A 5 73.38 -10.61 -53.69
CA ASP A 5 72.21 -10.02 -54.34
C ASP A 5 70.92 -10.72 -53.89
N GLU A 6 70.94 -12.05 -53.72
CA GLU A 6 69.82 -12.82 -53.15
C GLU A 6 69.53 -12.44 -51.70
N ILE A 7 70.56 -12.32 -50.85
CA ILE A 7 70.40 -11.85 -49.46
C ILE A 7 69.79 -10.44 -49.44
N THR A 8 70.20 -9.56 -50.35
CA THR A 8 69.65 -8.20 -50.46
C THR A 8 68.17 -8.21 -50.84
N LEU A 9 67.75 -9.11 -51.74
CA LEU A 9 66.34 -9.28 -52.11
C LEU A 9 65.50 -9.79 -50.94
N ILE A 10 66.01 -10.77 -50.19
CA ILE A 10 65.34 -11.30 -48.98
C ILE A 10 65.18 -10.20 -47.94
N ILE A 11 66.23 -9.40 -47.68
CA ILE A 11 66.17 -8.29 -46.72
C ILE A 11 65.11 -7.27 -47.17
N ASN A 12 65.08 -6.89 -48.44
CA ASN A 12 64.09 -5.93 -48.95
C ASN A 12 62.65 -6.44 -48.81
N GLU A 13 62.42 -7.73 -49.09
CA GLU A 13 61.11 -8.35 -48.91
C GLU A 13 60.70 -8.41 -47.43
N LEU A 14 61.63 -8.77 -46.55
CA LEU A 14 61.40 -8.72 -45.10
C LEU A 14 61.10 -7.31 -44.62
N SER A 15 61.83 -6.29 -45.08
CA SER A 15 61.56 -4.89 -44.75
C SER A 15 60.16 -4.46 -45.18
N LYS A 16 59.70 -4.86 -46.38
CA LYS A 16 58.34 -4.59 -46.83
C LYS A 16 57.30 -5.23 -45.92
N ARG A 17 57.48 -6.51 -45.58
CA ARG A 17 56.57 -7.24 -44.69
C ARG A 17 56.51 -6.64 -43.29
N VAL A 18 57.65 -6.21 -42.75
CA VAL A 18 57.71 -5.51 -41.46
C VAL A 18 56.96 -4.19 -41.52
N ASN A 19 57.17 -3.37 -42.56
CA ASN A 19 56.45 -2.11 -42.73
C ASN A 19 54.94 -2.31 -42.87
N ASP A 20 54.49 -3.35 -43.58
CA ASP A 20 53.07 -3.67 -43.70
C ASP A 20 52.48 -4.15 -42.38
N ALA A 21 53.24 -4.93 -41.60
CA ALA A 21 52.86 -5.34 -40.25
C ALA A 21 52.72 -4.14 -39.31
N GLU A 22 53.67 -3.18 -39.33
CA GLU A 22 53.58 -1.95 -38.55
C GLU A 22 52.32 -1.12 -38.88
N ARG A 23 52.00 -0.99 -40.16
CA ARG A 23 50.77 -0.29 -40.60
C ARG A 23 49.50 -0.97 -40.10
N ARG A 24 49.49 -2.31 -40.11
CA ARG A 24 48.36 -3.10 -39.57
C ARG A 24 48.25 -2.95 -38.06
N ILE A 25 49.37 -2.97 -37.34
CA ILE A 25 49.40 -2.76 -35.88
C ILE A 25 48.81 -1.38 -35.54
N ARG A 26 49.26 -0.31 -36.20
CA ARG A 26 48.71 1.04 -35.99
C ARG A 26 47.21 1.12 -36.26
N SER A 27 46.74 0.40 -37.27
CA SER A 27 45.30 0.35 -37.59
C SER A 27 44.52 -0.37 -36.50
N LEU A 28 45.08 -1.43 -35.91
CA LEU A 28 44.47 -2.15 -34.78
C LEU A 28 44.46 -1.29 -33.51
N GLU A 29 45.54 -0.57 -33.21
CA GLU A 29 45.61 0.37 -32.07
C GLU A 29 44.48 1.40 -32.15
N GLN A 30 44.27 2.02 -33.32
CA GLN A 30 43.16 2.96 -33.53
C GLN A 30 41.77 2.34 -33.40
N VAL A 31 41.62 1.04 -33.67
CA VAL A 31 40.36 0.34 -33.45
C VAL A 31 40.15 0.07 -31.96
N ILE A 32 41.21 -0.31 -31.25
CA ILE A 32 41.18 -0.53 -29.79
C ILE A 32 40.79 0.76 -29.07
N GLU A 33 41.43 1.89 -29.37
CA GLU A 33 41.08 3.19 -28.77
C GLU A 33 39.61 3.56 -28.99
N ARG A 34 39.07 3.28 -30.18
CA ARG A 34 37.66 3.50 -30.48
C ARG A 34 36.74 2.59 -29.67
N ILE A 35 37.11 1.32 -29.52
CA ILE A 35 36.35 0.36 -28.71
C ILE A 35 36.36 0.78 -27.24
N GLU A 36 37.50 1.19 -26.70
CA GLU A 36 37.62 1.69 -25.33
C GLU A 36 36.70 2.90 -25.10
N GLY A 37 36.69 3.86 -26.03
CA GLY A 37 35.77 5.00 -25.95
C GLY A 37 34.28 4.61 -25.99
N LEU A 38 33.92 3.60 -26.80
CA LEU A 38 32.56 3.07 -26.84
C LEU A 38 32.19 2.37 -25.53
N ILE A 39 33.10 1.60 -24.94
CA ILE A 39 32.90 0.93 -23.66
C ILE A 39 32.66 1.97 -22.56
N SER A 40 33.51 3.00 -22.45
CA SER A 40 33.32 4.06 -21.45
C SER A 40 31.97 4.77 -21.62
N SER A 41 31.55 5.06 -22.87
CA SER A 41 30.24 5.67 -23.11
C SER A 41 29.08 4.74 -22.71
N LEU A 42 29.21 3.44 -22.94
CA LEU A 42 28.22 2.44 -22.52
C LEU A 42 28.13 2.33 -21.00
N GLU A 43 29.27 2.32 -20.31
CA GLU A 43 29.34 2.28 -18.84
C GLU A 43 28.66 3.52 -18.24
N GLU A 44 28.90 4.72 -18.77
CA GLU A 44 28.22 5.93 -18.32
C GLU A 44 26.70 5.84 -18.52
N LYS A 45 26.24 5.37 -19.68
CA LYS A 45 24.80 5.18 -19.95
C LYS A 45 24.18 4.17 -19.01
N TYR A 46 24.88 3.06 -18.76
CA TYR A 46 24.46 2.02 -17.83
C TYR A 46 24.31 2.58 -16.41
N ASN A 47 25.33 3.28 -15.91
CA ASN A 47 25.31 3.87 -14.57
C ASN A 47 24.17 4.89 -14.39
N ARG A 48 23.89 5.69 -15.42
CA ARG A 48 22.73 6.61 -15.43
C ARG A 48 21.41 5.86 -15.38
N LEU A 49 21.27 4.81 -16.19
CA LEU A 49 20.07 3.98 -16.21
C LEU A 49 19.84 3.29 -14.86
N GLU A 50 20.88 2.69 -14.29
CA GLU A 50 20.82 2.04 -12.97
C GLU A 50 20.39 3.03 -11.88
N SER A 51 20.96 4.22 -11.87
CA SER A 51 20.63 5.27 -10.89
C SER A 51 19.16 5.72 -11.02
N ASN A 52 18.70 5.97 -12.25
CA ASN A 52 17.31 6.36 -12.52
C ASN A 52 16.33 5.26 -12.10
N PHE A 53 16.69 4.00 -12.34
CA PHE A 53 15.86 2.86 -11.98
C PHE A 53 15.76 2.70 -10.45
N LYS A 54 16.89 2.80 -9.73
CA LYS A 54 16.92 2.79 -8.26
C LYS A 54 16.05 3.90 -7.67
N PHE A 55 16.17 5.12 -8.20
CA PHE A 55 15.35 6.25 -7.75
C PHE A 55 13.85 6.01 -7.99
N SER A 56 13.50 5.53 -9.18
CA SER A 56 12.10 5.25 -9.55
C SER A 56 11.48 4.18 -8.66
N ILE A 57 12.20 3.09 -8.40
CA ILE A 57 11.76 2.04 -7.46
C ILE A 57 11.60 2.60 -6.05
N GLY A 58 12.56 3.38 -5.56
CA GLY A 58 12.46 4.01 -4.23
C GLY A 58 11.22 4.89 -4.10
N SER A 59 10.96 5.74 -5.10
CA SER A 59 9.76 6.59 -5.15
C SER A 59 8.46 5.77 -5.17
N LEU A 60 8.40 4.71 -5.98
CA LEU A 60 7.25 3.81 -6.01
C LEU A 60 7.00 3.12 -4.67
N SER A 61 8.06 2.64 -4.01
CA SER A 61 7.95 2.02 -2.68
C SER A 61 7.36 3.00 -1.65
N THR A 62 7.85 4.24 -1.59
CA THR A 62 7.30 5.27 -0.69
C THR A 62 5.82 5.57 -0.99
N ARG A 63 5.45 5.65 -2.27
CA ARG A 63 4.04 5.87 -2.67
C ARG A 63 3.14 4.71 -2.26
N ILE A 64 3.60 3.47 -2.40
CA ILE A 64 2.87 2.27 -1.99
C ILE A 64 2.69 2.25 -0.46
N GLU A 65 3.71 2.63 0.30
CA GLU A 65 3.61 2.75 1.76
C GLU A 65 2.59 3.82 2.18
N GLY A 66 2.58 4.97 1.50
CA GLY A 66 1.57 6.00 1.68
C GLY A 66 0.15 5.47 1.45
N LEU A 67 -0.09 4.86 0.28
CA LEU A 67 -1.40 4.25 -0.04
C LEU A 67 -1.83 3.18 0.97
N LYS A 68 -0.89 2.38 1.49
CA LYS A 68 -1.17 1.39 2.53
C LYS A 68 -1.67 2.05 3.82
N ASN A 69 -1.11 3.20 4.20
CA ASN A 69 -1.54 3.94 5.38
C ASN A 69 -2.92 4.58 5.14
N ASP A 70 -3.13 5.21 3.99
CA ASP A 70 -4.43 5.79 3.62
C ASP A 70 -5.55 4.74 3.66
N ILE A 71 -5.28 3.53 3.15
CA ILE A 71 -6.24 2.41 3.21
C ILE A 71 -6.55 2.00 4.65
N LYS A 72 -5.56 1.98 5.54
CA LYS A 72 -5.78 1.66 6.96
C LYS A 72 -6.64 2.72 7.66
N GLU A 73 -6.41 3.98 7.35
CA GLU A 73 -7.21 5.09 7.88
C GLU A 73 -8.64 5.01 7.36
N MET A 74 -8.83 4.76 6.06
CA MET A 74 -10.15 4.53 5.48
C MET A 74 -10.88 3.35 6.12
N GLN A 75 -10.20 2.22 6.33
CA GLN A 75 -10.78 1.05 7.01
C GLN A 75 -11.25 1.39 8.43
N SER A 76 -10.47 2.21 9.14
CA SER A 76 -10.81 2.67 10.48
C SER A 76 -12.05 3.57 10.44
N GLY A 77 -12.10 4.55 9.54
CA GLY A 77 -13.26 5.43 9.35
C GLY A 77 -14.52 4.67 8.94
N VAL A 78 -14.42 3.69 8.03
CA VAL A 78 -15.56 2.82 7.66
C VAL A 78 -16.09 2.04 8.86
N ASN A 79 -15.19 1.53 9.72
CA ASN A 79 -15.59 0.82 10.93
C ASN A 79 -16.28 1.74 11.94
N GLU A 80 -15.83 2.99 12.07
CA GLU A 80 -16.48 3.99 12.91
C GLU A 80 -17.88 4.34 12.41
N VAL A 81 -18.01 4.67 11.11
CA VAL A 81 -19.32 4.93 10.48
C VAL A 81 -20.26 3.73 10.67
N ARG A 82 -19.76 2.50 10.50
CA ARG A 82 -20.55 1.29 10.74
C ARG A 82 -21.05 1.20 12.19
N LYS A 83 -20.19 1.50 13.17
CA LYS A 83 -20.59 1.52 14.60
C LYS A 83 -21.63 2.60 14.88
N GLU A 84 -21.47 3.79 14.30
CA GLU A 84 -22.45 4.88 14.47
C GLU A 84 -23.81 4.54 13.85
N LEU A 85 -23.83 3.97 12.65
CA LEU A 85 -25.05 3.49 12.01
C LEU A 85 -25.73 2.41 12.87
N GLN A 86 -24.97 1.46 13.41
CA GLN A 86 -25.54 0.44 14.31
C GLN A 86 -26.18 1.05 15.57
N LYS A 87 -25.64 2.15 16.09
CA LYS A 87 -26.22 2.85 17.25
C LYS A 87 -27.49 3.61 16.87
N LYS A 88 -27.50 4.34 15.74
CA LYS A 88 -28.61 5.21 15.35
C LYS A 88 -29.80 4.45 14.73
N VAL A 89 -29.59 3.31 14.08
CA VAL A 89 -30.59 2.77 13.13
C VAL A 89 -31.73 1.94 13.75
N GLY A 90 -31.78 1.57 15.03
CA GLY A 90 -33.02 0.85 15.42
C GLY A 90 -33.23 0.19 16.76
N LYS A 91 -32.59 0.59 17.87
CA LYS A 91 -32.92 -0.04 19.16
C LYS A 91 -33.64 0.89 20.12
N GLU A 92 -33.09 2.03 20.49
CA GLU A 92 -33.79 2.91 21.43
C GLU A 92 -35.05 3.54 20.81
N GLU A 93 -34.93 4.26 19.70
CA GLU A 93 -36.05 5.03 19.14
C GLU A 93 -37.22 4.13 18.67
N VAL A 94 -36.91 2.99 18.06
CA VAL A 94 -37.94 2.03 17.61
C VAL A 94 -38.63 1.36 18.81
N LYS A 95 -37.89 1.07 19.90
CA LYS A 95 -38.50 0.51 21.12
C LYS A 95 -39.37 1.54 21.84
N GLU A 96 -38.95 2.80 21.90
CA GLU A 96 -39.75 3.87 22.48
C GLU A 96 -41.06 4.04 21.69
N ILE A 97 -40.98 4.13 20.36
CA ILE A 97 -42.16 4.20 19.49
C ILE A 97 -43.05 2.96 19.67
N GLN A 98 -42.47 1.76 19.72
CA GLN A 98 -43.21 0.52 19.96
C GLN A 98 -43.94 0.55 21.31
N MET A 99 -43.27 1.01 22.38
CA MET A 99 -43.86 1.14 23.72
C MET A 99 -45.01 2.16 23.72
N TYR A 100 -44.87 3.30 23.05
CA TYR A 100 -45.95 4.27 22.92
C TYR A 100 -47.15 3.70 22.14
N ILE A 101 -46.89 2.96 21.06
CA ILE A 101 -47.95 2.29 20.28
C ILE A 101 -48.67 1.25 21.14
N GLU A 102 -47.96 0.44 21.91
CA GLU A 102 -48.54 -0.56 22.82
C GLU A 102 -49.41 0.08 23.92
N LEU A 103 -48.99 1.22 24.47
CA LEU A 103 -49.75 1.97 25.48
C LEU A 103 -51.02 2.61 24.92
N LEU A 104 -50.97 3.11 23.68
CA LEU A 104 -52.08 3.83 23.06
C LEU A 104 -53.03 2.92 22.28
N ASN A 105 -52.63 1.70 21.95
CA ASN A 105 -53.45 0.79 21.15
C ASN A 105 -54.73 0.39 21.91
N PRO A 106 -55.92 0.83 21.47
CA PRO A 106 -57.18 0.60 22.19
C PRO A 106 -57.66 -0.86 22.14
N ILE A 107 -57.03 -1.71 21.32
CA ILE A 107 -57.32 -3.14 21.21
C ILE A 107 -56.55 -3.93 22.26
N THR A 108 -55.31 -3.52 22.58
CA THR A 108 -54.41 -4.25 23.49
C THR A 108 -54.24 -3.57 24.84
N SER A 109 -54.41 -2.25 24.93
CA SER A 109 -54.21 -1.52 26.17
C SER A 109 -55.45 -1.61 27.06
N LYS A 110 -55.19 -1.86 28.35
CA LYS A 110 -56.22 -1.80 29.39
C LYS A 110 -56.13 -0.43 30.04
N PHE A 111 -57.07 0.44 29.73
CA PHE A 111 -57.17 1.73 30.39
C PHE A 111 -57.82 1.55 31.76
N VAL A 112 -57.22 2.18 32.77
CA VAL A 112 -57.76 2.24 34.13
C VAL A 112 -58.06 3.69 34.47
N THR A 113 -59.06 3.91 35.31
CA THR A 113 -59.36 5.23 35.84
C THR A 113 -58.33 5.64 36.91
N LYS A 114 -58.22 6.94 37.16
CA LYS A 114 -57.29 7.49 38.16
C LYS A 114 -57.51 6.91 39.55
N ASP A 115 -58.75 6.58 39.90
CA ASP A 115 -59.11 6.06 41.21
C ASP A 115 -58.83 4.55 41.34
N GLU A 116 -59.00 3.78 40.27
CA GLU A 116 -58.57 2.37 40.21
C GLU A 116 -57.05 2.24 40.33
N LEU A 117 -56.31 3.07 39.58
CA LEU A 117 -54.85 3.09 39.63
C LEU A 117 -54.34 3.40 41.05
N LYS A 118 -54.93 4.39 41.72
CA LYS A 118 -54.58 4.73 43.11
C LYS A 118 -54.82 3.58 44.08
N LYS A 119 -55.95 2.88 43.95
CA LYS A 119 -56.26 1.71 44.78
C LYS A 119 -55.24 0.59 44.57
N GLU A 120 -54.91 0.28 43.33
CA GLU A 120 -53.88 -0.75 43.03
C GLU A 120 -52.50 -0.36 43.53
N LEU A 121 -52.11 0.91 43.39
CA LEU A 121 -50.83 1.42 43.90
C LEU A 121 -50.76 1.35 45.43
N GLU A 122 -51.85 1.63 46.13
CA GLU A 122 -51.94 1.46 47.59
C GLU A 122 -51.78 -0.02 47.99
N ILE A 123 -52.45 -0.93 47.29
CA ILE A 123 -52.34 -2.37 47.55
C ILE A 123 -50.91 -2.85 47.31
N LEU A 124 -50.27 -2.40 46.23
CA LEU A 124 -48.88 -2.71 45.91
C LEU A 124 -47.92 -2.16 46.98
N LYS A 125 -48.08 -0.90 47.40
CA LYS A 125 -47.28 -0.31 48.48
C LYS A 125 -47.40 -1.11 49.78
N ARG A 126 -48.60 -1.57 50.13
CA ARG A 126 -48.82 -2.42 51.30
C ARG A 126 -48.15 -3.79 51.14
N LYS A 127 -48.25 -4.43 49.98
CA LYS A 127 -47.57 -5.72 49.70
C LYS A 127 -46.05 -5.62 49.75
N VAL A 128 -45.48 -4.53 49.26
CA VAL A 128 -44.03 -4.28 49.33
C VAL A 128 -43.58 -4.05 50.77
N LYS A 129 -44.38 -3.31 51.56
CA LYS A 129 -44.11 -3.06 52.99
C LYS A 129 -44.19 -4.34 53.84
N ILE A 130 -45.15 -5.23 53.55
CA ILE A 130 -45.27 -6.52 54.23
C ILE A 130 -44.09 -7.46 53.88
N LYS A 131 -43.56 -7.38 52.65
CA LYS A 131 -42.37 -8.16 52.26
C LYS A 131 -41.07 -7.64 52.87
N SER A 132 -40.96 -6.35 53.18
CA SER A 132 -39.79 -5.81 53.89
C SER A 132 -39.81 -6.13 55.39
N ASP A 133 -40.99 -6.24 55.99
CA ASP A 133 -41.17 -6.52 57.43
C ASP A 133 -41.18 -8.03 57.77
N GLY A 134 -41.09 -8.90 56.76
CA GLY A 134 -41.08 -10.38 56.90
C GLY A 134 -39.73 -11.05 56.60
N THR A 135 -38.65 -10.26 56.52
CA THR A 135 -37.25 -10.71 56.35
C THR A 135 -36.39 -10.30 57.55
N GLU A 136 -36.89 -10.59 58.76
CA GLU A 136 -36.07 -10.75 59.98
C GLU A 136 -36.24 -12.18 60.51
#